data_AF-W7JU82-F1
#
_entry.id   AF-W7JU82-F1
#
_cell.length_a   1.000
_cell.length_b   1.000
_cell.length_c   1.000
_cell.angle_alpha   90.00
_cell.angle_beta   90.00
_cell.angle_gamma   90.00
#
_symmetry.space_group_name_H-M   'P 1'
#
loop_
_entity.id
_entity.type
_entity.pdbx_description
1 polymer ?
#
loop_
_entity_poly.entity_id
_entity_poly.type
_entity_poly.pdbx_seq_one_letter_code
_entity_poly.pdbx_strand_id
1 'polypeptide(L)'
;MSGELRYCIHEKKYKPDRSHYCRAIEKNVLKMDHYCPWVANCVGFYNYKFFLLSLFYANICCLYVNINCYTSFPNFYSNPNILFNEVFYLFLEIVLASVILM
;
A
#
# COMPACT_ATOMS: atom_id res chain seq x y z
N MET A 1 -13.75 -1.67 -27.98
CA MET A 1 -13.59 -3.11 -27.68
C MET A 1 -14.24 -3.86 -28.83
N SER A 2 -13.52 -4.71 -29.56
CA SER A 2 -14.06 -5.44 -30.72
C SER A 2 -15.08 -6.53 -30.33
N GLY A 3 -15.25 -6.83 -29.03
CA GLY A 3 -16.13 -7.90 -28.54
C GLY A 3 -15.55 -9.31 -28.75
N GLU A 4 -14.37 -9.40 -29.35
CA GLU A 4 -13.72 -10.67 -29.65
C GLU A 4 -13.15 -11.33 -28.39
N LEU A 5 -13.14 -12.67 -28.41
CA LEU A 5 -12.51 -13.47 -27.36
C LEU A 5 -11.00 -13.15 -27.30
N ARG A 6 -10.55 -12.70 -26.14
CA ARG A 6 -9.13 -12.37 -25.93
C ARG A 6 -8.37 -13.66 -25.60
N TYR A 7 -7.27 -13.93 -26.30
CA TYR A 7 -6.41 -15.09 -26.02
C TYR A 7 -5.13 -14.67 -25.27
N CYS A 8 -4.61 -15.54 -24.40
CA CYS A 8 -3.29 -15.37 -23.79
C CYS A 8 -2.30 -16.36 -24.40
N ILE A 9 -1.27 -15.82 -25.06
CA ILE A 9 -0.20 -16.62 -25.68
C ILE A 9 0.69 -17.35 -24.65
N HIS A 10 0.90 -16.75 -23.48
CA HIS A 10 1.80 -17.31 -22.45
C HIS A 10 1.21 -18.53 -21.75
N GLU A 11 -0.09 -18.48 -21.42
CA GLU A 11 -0.79 -19.59 -20.77
C GLU A 11 -1.57 -20.48 -21.75
N LYS A 12 -1.52 -20.16 -23.05
CA LYS A 12 -2.20 -20.87 -24.14
C LYS A 12 -3.70 -21.10 -23.90
N LYS A 13 -4.38 -20.10 -23.33
CA LYS A 13 -5.83 -20.16 -23.03
C LYS A 13 -6.54 -18.83 -23.27
N TYR A 14 -7.83 -18.89 -23.53
CA TYR A 14 -8.68 -17.70 -23.62
C TYR A 14 -8.74 -17.01 -22.25
N LYS A 15 -8.61 -15.69 -22.27
CA LYS A 15 -8.67 -14.82 -21.11
C LYS A 15 -10.14 -14.66 -20.71
N PRO A 16 -10.50 -15.01 -19.47
CA PRO A 16 -11.78 -14.58 -18.91
C PRO A 16 -11.96 -13.07 -18.99
N ASP A 17 -13.20 -12.62 -18.90
CA ASP A 17 -13.51 -11.20 -18.90
C ASP A 17 -12.74 -10.46 -17.81
N ARG A 18 -12.24 -9.28 -18.17
CA ARG A 18 -11.42 -8.41 -17.31
C ARG A 18 -10.14 -9.03 -16.75
N SER A 19 -9.73 -10.22 -17.21
CA SER A 19 -8.43 -10.79 -16.84
C SER A 19 -7.30 -10.23 -17.69
N HIS A 20 -6.11 -10.15 -17.11
CA HIS A 20 -4.89 -9.70 -17.80
C HIS A 20 -3.70 -10.55 -17.35
N TYR A 21 -2.76 -10.80 -18.27
CA TYR A 21 -1.53 -11.51 -17.97
C TYR A 21 -0.55 -10.57 -17.28
N CYS A 22 -0.16 -10.90 -16.06
CA CYS A 22 0.84 -10.16 -15.31
C CYS A 22 2.19 -10.83 -15.48
N ARG A 23 3.17 -10.12 -16.07
CA ARG A 23 4.52 -10.67 -16.30
C ARG A 23 5.27 -10.92 -15.00
N ALA A 24 5.10 -10.07 -13.99
CA ALA A 24 5.83 -10.17 -12.72
C ALA A 24 5.49 -11.43 -11.91
N ILE A 25 4.31 -12.01 -12.11
CA ILE A 25 3.87 -13.27 -11.47
C ILE A 25 3.59 -14.37 -12.50
N GLU A 26 3.91 -14.10 -13.77
CA GLU A 26 3.82 -14.99 -14.92
C GLU A 26 2.47 -15.72 -15.12
N LYS A 27 1.36 -15.08 -14.74
CA LYS A 27 0.02 -15.68 -14.85
C LYS A 27 -1.08 -14.68 -15.24
N ASN A 28 -2.18 -15.18 -15.81
CA ASN A 28 -3.41 -14.38 -15.95
C ASN A 28 -4.07 -14.18 -14.59
N VAL A 29 -4.33 -12.93 -14.26
CA VAL A 29 -5.03 -12.52 -13.04
C VAL A 29 -6.44 -12.12 -13.39
N LEU A 30 -7.42 -12.72 -12.72
CA LEU A 30 -8.83 -12.36 -12.84
C LEU A 30 -9.06 -10.95 -12.31
N LYS A 31 -9.83 -10.14 -13.04
CA LYS A 31 -10.09 -8.73 -12.70
C LYS A 31 -8.82 -8.01 -12.25
N MET A 32 -7.73 -8.20 -13.00
CA MET A 32 -6.43 -7.62 -12.68
C MET A 32 -6.57 -6.10 -12.62
N ASP A 33 -6.07 -5.53 -11.53
CA ASP A 33 -5.94 -4.09 -11.37
C ASP A 33 -4.50 -3.69 -11.73
N HIS A 34 -3.52 -4.08 -10.91
CA HIS A 34 -2.11 -3.83 -11.17
C HIS A 34 -1.18 -4.83 -10.46
N TYR A 35 0.09 -4.87 -10.85
CA TYR A 35 1.14 -5.45 -10.02
C TYR A 35 1.64 -4.39 -9.04
N CYS A 36 1.57 -4.68 -7.75
CA CYS A 36 1.97 -3.76 -6.69
C CYS A 36 3.30 -4.23 -6.08
N PRO A 37 4.40 -3.47 -6.29
CA PRO A 37 5.70 -3.81 -5.70
C PRO A 37 5.68 -3.85 -4.18
N TRP A 38 4.87 -2.98 -3.55
CA TRP A 38 4.78 -2.83 -2.09
C TRP A 38 4.28 -4.09 -1.37
N VAL A 39 3.41 -4.85 -2.03
CA VAL A 39 2.93 -6.14 -1.51
C VAL A 39 3.54 -7.33 -2.26
N ALA A 40 4.53 -7.07 -3.13
CA ALA A 40 5.21 -8.02 -4.01
C ALA A 40 4.23 -8.98 -4.72
N ASN A 41 3.05 -8.48 -5.10
CA ASN A 41 1.96 -9.31 -5.62
C ASN A 41 1.06 -8.53 -6.57
N CYS A 42 0.32 -9.25 -7.39
CA CYS A 42 -0.69 -8.64 -8.25
C CYS A 42 -2.01 -8.46 -7.50
N VAL A 43 -2.54 -7.24 -7.57
CA VAL A 43 -3.88 -6.89 -7.07
C VAL A 43 -4.90 -7.24 -8.16
N GLY A 44 -5.89 -8.05 -7.80
CA GLY A 44 -6.96 -8.53 -8.67
C GLY A 44 -8.11 -9.11 -7.88
N PHE A 45 -8.94 -9.95 -8.51
CA PHE A 45 -10.22 -10.39 -7.96
C PHE A 45 -10.17 -10.90 -6.51
N TYR A 46 -9.21 -11.78 -6.18
CA TYR A 46 -9.15 -12.45 -4.88
C TYR A 46 -8.60 -11.59 -3.73
N ASN A 47 -7.91 -10.50 -4.03
CA ASN A 47 -7.26 -9.67 -3.01
C ASN A 47 -7.58 -8.18 -3.09
N TYR A 48 -8.41 -7.74 -4.05
CA TYR A 48 -8.80 -6.33 -4.20
C TYR A 48 -9.38 -5.74 -2.90
N LYS A 49 -10.26 -6.49 -2.21
CA LYS A 49 -10.82 -6.05 -0.92
C LYS A 49 -9.73 -5.88 0.15
N PHE A 50 -8.81 -6.83 0.26
CA PHE A 50 -7.74 -6.76 1.25
C PHE A 50 -6.76 -5.63 0.95
N PHE A 51 -6.47 -5.39 -0.33
CA PHE A 51 -5.68 -4.24 -0.76
C PHE A 51 -6.34 -2.92 -0.34
N LEU A 52 -7.63 -2.72 -0.63
CA LEU A 52 -8.34 -1.52 -0.21
C LEU A 52 -8.39 -1.36 1.32
N LEU A 53 -8.61 -2.45 2.06
CA LEU A 53 -8.58 -2.42 3.52
C LEU A 53 -7.18 -2.04 4.05
N SER A 54 -6.11 -2.53 3.42
CA SER A 54 -4.75 -2.17 3.81
C SER A 54 -4.48 -0.68 3.63
N LEU A 55 -4.96 -0.07 2.53
CA LEU A 55 -4.86 1.38 2.31
C LEU A 55 -5.67 2.17 3.35
N PHE A 56 -6.87 1.69 3.68
CA PHE A 56 -7.72 2.32 4.69
C PHE A 56 -7.08 2.29 6.09
N TYR A 57 -6.59 1.14 6.53
CA TYR A 57 -5.92 1.02 7.82
C TYR A 57 -4.59 1.80 7.85
N ALA A 58 -3.83 1.82 6.76
CA ALA A 58 -2.62 2.63 6.64
C ALA A 58 -2.94 4.13 6.83
N ASN A 59 -4.03 4.63 6.25
CA ASN A 59 -4.49 6.01 6.45
C ASN A 59 -4.89 6.29 7.90
N ILE A 60 -5.61 5.38 8.56
CA ILE A 60 -5.95 5.51 9.99
C ILE A 60 -4.69 5.56 10.84
N CYS A 61 -3.72 4.67 10.59
CA CYS A 61 -2.44 4.68 11.29
C CYS A 61 -1.70 6.00 11.10
N CYS A 62 -1.66 6.55 9.88
CA CYS A 62 -1.05 7.86 9.62
C CYS A 62 -1.74 8.97 10.39
N LEU A 63 -3.07 8.99 10.40
CA LEU A 63 -3.84 10.00 11.14
C LEU A 63 -3.56 9.90 12.65
N TYR A 64 -3.53 8.69 13.19
CA TYR A 64 -3.21 8.45 14.60
C TYR A 64 -1.81 8.97 14.95
N VAL A 65 -0.80 8.63 14.14
CA VAL A 65 0.58 9.11 14.34
C VAL A 65 0.64 10.63 14.25
N ASN A 66 -0.02 11.24 13.26
CA ASN A 66 -0.04 12.69 13.09
C ASN A 66 -0.62 13.41 14.32
N ILE A 67 -1.73 12.90 14.87
CA ILE A 67 -2.33 13.44 16.10
C ILE A 67 -1.35 13.34 17.27
N ASN A 68 -0.71 12.19 17.47
CA ASN A 68 0.26 12.00 18.57
C ASN A 68 1.50 12.91 18.44
N CYS A 69 2.02 13.08 17.22
CA CYS A 69 3.09 14.04 16.95
C CYS A 69 2.65 15.46 17.32
N TYR A 70 1.45 15.88 16.90
CA TYR A 70 0.96 17.23 17.15
C TYR A 70 0.74 17.52 18.64
N THR A 71 0.27 16.53 19.41
CA THR A 71 0.06 16.67 20.85
C THR A 71 1.36 16.61 21.65
N SER A 72 2.34 15.83 21.21
CA SER A 72 3.59 15.61 21.95
C SER A 72 4.67 16.66 21.63
N PHE A 73 4.62 17.27 20.44
CA PHE A 73 5.62 18.22 19.98
C PHE A 73 5.86 19.41 20.94
N PRO A 74 4.83 20.08 21.51
CA PRO A 74 5.06 21.20 22.43
C PRO A 74 5.80 20.78 23.72
N ASN A 75 5.49 19.58 24.22
CA ASN A 75 6.13 19.02 25.41
C ASN A 75 7.59 18.67 25.13
N PHE A 76 7.90 18.10 23.96
CA PHE A 76 9.27 17.83 23.55
C PHE A 76 10.08 19.11 23.31
N TYR A 77 9.53 20.09 22.60
CA TYR A 77 10.22 21.34 22.30
C TYR A 77 10.59 22.13 23.57
N SER A 78 9.74 22.05 24.60
CA SER A 78 9.92 22.81 25.84
C SER A 78 10.74 22.08 26.90
N ASN A 79 11.08 20.80 26.69
CA ASN A 79 11.79 19.98 27.69
C ASN A 79 13.32 20.03 27.48
N PRO A 80 14.09 20.70 28.37
CA PRO A 80 15.54 20.79 28.24
C PRO A 80 16.28 19.47 28.57
N ASN A 81 15.60 18.50 29.18
CA ASN A 81 16.17 17.21 29.58
C ASN A 81 15.63 16.04 28.73
N ILE A 82 15.20 16.32 27.51
CA ILE A 82 14.70 15.31 26.59
C ILE A 82 15.75 14.23 26.33
N LEU A 83 15.35 12.96 26.42
CA LEU A 83 16.26 11.86 26.11
C LEU A 83 16.38 11.68 24.60
N PHE A 84 17.56 11.25 24.14
CA PHE A 84 17.80 10.91 22.74
C PHE A 84 16.76 9.91 22.19
N ASN A 85 16.36 8.93 22.99
CA ASN A 85 15.35 7.94 22.58
C ASN A 85 14.01 8.58 22.25
N GLU A 86 13.61 9.62 22.98
CA GLU A 86 12.35 10.33 22.75
C GLU A 86 12.38 11.09 21.42
N VAL A 87 13.49 11.78 21.13
CA VAL A 87 13.72 12.43 19.84
C VAL A 87 13.76 11.40 18.70
N PHE A 88 14.39 10.26 18.93
CA PHE A 88 14.49 9.17 17.97
C PHE A 88 13.11 8.59 17.62
N TYR A 89 12.24 8.34 18.61
CA TYR A 89 10.89 7.84 18.37
C TYR A 89 10.03 8.86 17.63
N LEU A 90 10.09 10.14 18.00
CA LEU A 90 9.38 11.21 17.28
C LEU A 90 9.83 11.29 15.80
N PHE A 91 11.14 11.21 15.55
CA PHE A 91 11.67 11.19 14.20
C PHE A 91 11.20 9.95 13.41
N LEU A 92 11.24 8.77 14.03
CA LEU A 92 10.78 7.52 13.42
C LEU A 92 9.28 7.62 13.05
N GLU A 93 8.46 8.17 13.92
CA GLU A 93 7.03 8.41 13.67
C GLU A 93 6.79 9.33 12.47
N ILE A 94 7.53 10.45 12.37
CA ILE A 94 7.43 11.39 11.24
C ILE A 94 7.88 10.73 9.94
N VAL A 95 8.99 9.99 9.95
CA VAL A 95 9.49 9.28 8.76
C VAL A 95 8.48 8.23 8.31
N LEU A 96 7.96 7.40 9.22
CA LEU A 96 6.96 6.38 8.89
C LEU A 96 5.68 7.01 8.34
N ALA A 97 5.19 8.12 8.92
CA ALA A 97 4.04 8.85 8.39
C ALA A 97 4.30 9.40 6.97
N SER A 98 5.49 9.94 6.71
CA SER A 98 5.85 10.47 5.38
C SER A 98 5.97 9.38 4.31
N VAL A 99 6.49 8.20 4.67
CA VAL A 99 6.63 7.06 3.74
C VAL A 99 5.28 6.44 3.40
N ILE A 100 4.31 6.44 4.32
CA ILE A 100 2.98 5.89 4.07
C ILE A 100 2.09 6.87 3.28
N LEU A 101 2.39 8.18 3.32
CA LEU A 101 1.67 9.22 2.57
C LEU A 101 2.18 9.44 1.13
N MET A 102 3.30 8.82 0.74
CA MET A 102 3.85 8.83 -0.63
C MET A 102 3.46 7.56 -1.40
#